data_AF-A0A9J9GJW6-F1
#
_entry.id   AF-A0A9J9GJW6-F1
#
_cell.length_a   1.000
_cell.length_b   1.000
_cell.length_c   1.000
_cell.angle_alpha   90.00
_cell.angle_beta   90.00
_cell.angle_gamma   90.00
#
_symmetry.space_group_name_H-M   'P 1'
#
loop_
_entity.id
_entity.type
_entity.pdbx_description
1 polymer ?
#
loop_
_entity_poly.entity_id
_entity_poly.type
_entity_poly.pdbx_seq_one_letter_code
_entity_poly.pdbx_strand_id
1 'polypeptide(L)'
;MAIISCFSQPESLRGVLVCLNDTGGIAGLCAVALGLGIWIVAQVRSEAAAKKRLAKVMKYGQPAISSPPTFGGQQHAEAVHLFANRDYYQFLLSEFEKALLAQGYELTADRARHVVPDSDSTRQVARAIMIARERYMAPLQSDATLEDKADECARAGYSHQWFCLLAAGSERTGWYIARSTPTTGSE
;
A
#
# COMPACT_ATOMS: atom_id res chain seq x y z
N MET A 1 7.82 16.89 31.79
CA MET A 1 7.08 15.81 31.13
C MET A 1 6.15 15.16 32.15
N ALA A 2 4.84 15.40 32.08
CA ALA A 2 3.86 14.66 32.91
C ALA A 2 2.41 14.78 32.38
N ILE A 3 2.18 14.94 31.06
CA ILE A 3 0.80 15.09 30.53
C ILE A 3 0.53 14.32 29.22
N ILE A 4 1.47 13.46 28.76
CA ILE A 4 1.31 12.74 27.48
C ILE A 4 1.16 11.20 27.68
N SER A 5 1.18 10.69 28.90
CA SER A 5 1.15 9.24 29.15
C SER A 5 -0.25 8.64 29.40
N CYS A 6 -1.36 9.37 29.20
CA CYS A 6 -2.69 8.84 29.53
C CYS A 6 -3.45 8.17 28.36
N PHE A 7 -2.94 8.21 27.13
CA PHE A 7 -3.74 7.82 25.95
C PHE A 7 -3.48 6.42 25.38
N SER A 8 -2.69 5.57 26.04
CA SER A 8 -2.27 4.28 25.45
C SER A 8 -2.55 3.03 26.29
N GLN A 9 -3.55 3.02 27.19
CA GLN A 9 -3.95 1.80 27.89
C GLN A 9 -5.48 1.65 28.04
N PRO A 10 -6.03 0.41 28.04
CA PRO A 10 -7.46 0.13 28.00
C PRO A 10 -8.20 0.39 29.33
N GLU A 11 -7.48 0.75 30.40
CA GLU A 11 -8.02 1.09 31.74
C GLU A 11 -8.45 2.58 31.86
N SER A 12 -8.30 3.39 30.80
CA SER A 12 -8.39 4.86 30.87
C SER A 12 -9.80 5.44 30.99
N LEU A 13 -10.86 4.66 30.72
CA LEU A 13 -12.24 5.14 30.84
C LEU A 13 -12.63 5.43 32.30
N ARG A 14 -12.04 4.71 33.27
CA ARG A 14 -12.28 4.97 34.71
C ARG A 14 -11.61 6.27 35.17
N GLY A 15 -10.42 6.60 34.65
CA GLY A 15 -9.73 7.86 34.98
C GLY A 15 -10.44 9.11 34.44
N VAL A 16 -11.04 9.02 33.25
CA VAL A 16 -11.84 10.11 32.66
C VAL A 16 -13.15 10.29 33.44
N LEU A 17 -13.77 9.21 33.91
CA LEU A 17 -15.00 9.26 34.69
C LEU A 17 -14.79 9.85 36.11
N VAL A 18 -13.63 9.61 36.72
CA VAL A 18 -13.28 10.16 38.04
C VAL A 18 -12.98 11.67 37.97
N CYS A 19 -12.32 12.15 36.91
CA CYS A 19 -12.12 13.60 36.72
C CYS A 19 -13.43 14.36 36.41
N LEU A 20 -14.41 13.70 35.77
CA LEU A 20 -15.74 14.26 35.52
C LEU A 20 -16.63 14.34 36.78
N ASN A 21 -16.32 13.54 37.81
CA ASN A 21 -17.14 13.45 39.02
C ASN A 21 -16.70 14.42 40.13
N ASP A 22 -15.40 14.77 40.21
CA ASP A 22 -14.84 15.56 41.33
C ASP A 22 -14.66 17.07 41.01
N THR A 23 -14.85 17.46 39.75
CA THR A 23 -14.99 18.87 39.35
C THR A 23 -16.31 19.01 38.60
N GLY A 24 -17.28 19.72 39.18
CA GLY A 24 -18.67 19.80 38.72
C GLY A 24 -18.81 19.64 37.21
N GLY A 25 -19.43 18.53 36.79
CA GLY A 25 -19.21 17.83 35.50
C GLY A 25 -19.33 18.67 34.22
N ILE A 26 -19.83 19.89 34.30
CA ILE A 26 -19.80 20.89 33.22
C ILE A 26 -18.34 21.26 32.85
N ALA A 27 -17.46 21.47 33.83
CA ALA A 27 -16.08 21.90 33.57
C ALA A 27 -15.26 20.81 32.84
N GLY A 28 -15.43 19.54 33.23
CA GLY A 28 -14.80 18.40 32.56
C GLY A 28 -15.31 18.19 31.13
N LEU A 29 -16.63 18.32 30.91
CA LEU A 29 -17.23 18.26 29.58
C LEU A 29 -16.73 19.38 28.66
N CYS A 30 -16.60 20.60 29.18
CA CYS A 30 -16.06 21.72 28.43
C CYS A 30 -14.60 21.48 28.01
N ALA A 31 -13.76 20.93 28.89
CA ALA A 31 -12.36 20.65 28.57
C ALA A 31 -12.21 19.60 27.45
N VAL A 32 -13.02 18.53 27.49
CA VAL A 32 -13.02 17.49 26.43
C VAL A 32 -13.51 18.05 25.10
N ALA A 33 -14.59 18.84 25.11
CA ALA A 33 -15.14 19.46 23.90
C ALA A 33 -14.13 20.43 23.25
N LEU A 34 -13.41 21.21 24.05
CA LEU A 34 -12.35 22.10 23.55
C LEU A 34 -11.17 21.31 22.98
N GLY A 35 -10.75 20.23 23.64
CA GLY A 35 -9.70 19.34 23.14
C GLY A 35 -10.04 18.72 21.78
N LEU A 36 -11.27 18.22 21.64
CA LEU A 36 -11.77 17.67 20.37
C LEU A 36 -11.88 18.74 19.29
N GLY A 37 -12.36 19.94 19.62
CA GLY A 37 -12.43 21.06 18.68
C GLY A 37 -11.05 21.45 18.16
N ILE A 38 -10.06 21.55 19.03
CA ILE A 38 -8.66 21.83 18.65
C ILE A 38 -8.09 20.72 17.76
N TRP A 39 -8.35 19.46 18.10
CA TRP A 39 -7.92 18.31 17.30
C TRP A 39 -8.51 18.32 15.89
N ILE A 40 -9.83 18.52 15.77
CA ILE A 40 -10.53 18.55 14.48
C ILE A 40 -9.99 19.69 13.62
N VAL A 41 -9.79 20.88 14.20
CA VAL A 41 -9.21 22.02 13.46
C VAL A 41 -7.76 21.73 13.02
N ALA A 42 -6.96 21.05 13.84
CA ALA A 42 -5.61 20.65 13.47
C ALA A 42 -5.61 19.66 12.29
N GLN A 43 -6.50 18.66 12.32
CA GLN A 43 -6.68 17.67 11.24
C GLN A 43 -7.10 18.34 9.91
N VAL A 44 -8.12 19.21 9.96
CA VAL A 44 -8.60 19.95 8.78
C VAL A 44 -7.49 20.86 8.22
N ARG A 45 -6.70 21.50 9.08
CA ARG A 45 -5.57 22.33 8.65
C ARG A 45 -4.44 21.50 8.04
N SER A 46 -4.14 20.31 8.57
CA SER A 46 -3.14 19.43 7.96
C SER A 46 -3.57 18.93 6.58
N GLU A 47 -4.85 18.57 6.42
CA GLU A 47 -5.39 18.16 5.12
C GLU A 47 -5.43 19.34 4.13
N ALA A 48 -5.85 20.52 4.58
CA ALA A 48 -5.83 21.72 3.74
C ALA A 48 -4.40 22.12 3.36
N ALA A 49 -3.43 21.97 4.26
CA ALA A 49 -2.02 22.20 3.97
C ALA A 49 -1.47 21.15 2.98
N ALA A 50 -1.84 19.88 3.13
CA ALA A 50 -1.48 18.81 2.20
C ALA A 50 -2.09 19.04 0.81
N LYS A 51 -3.38 19.39 0.73
CA LYS A 51 -4.07 19.78 -0.51
C LYS A 51 -3.46 21.03 -1.14
N LYS A 52 -3.07 22.03 -0.34
CA LYS A 52 -2.34 23.21 -0.84
C LYS A 52 -0.94 22.87 -1.34
N ARG A 53 -0.21 21.96 -0.69
CA ARG A 53 1.10 21.47 -1.17
C ARG A 53 0.95 20.71 -2.49
N LEU A 54 -0.03 19.81 -2.57
CA LEU A 54 -0.36 19.07 -3.78
C LEU A 54 -0.79 20.02 -4.91
N ALA A 55 -1.68 20.98 -4.62
CA ALA A 55 -2.10 22.01 -5.56
C ALA A 55 -0.96 22.94 -5.96
N LYS A 56 0.03 23.18 -5.09
CA LYS A 56 1.26 23.91 -5.44
C LYS A 56 2.13 23.09 -6.39
N VAL A 57 2.29 21.79 -6.15
CA VAL A 57 2.99 20.88 -7.08
C VAL A 57 2.28 20.81 -8.43
N MET A 58 0.94 20.83 -8.46
CA MET A 58 0.15 20.82 -9.71
C MET A 58 0.11 22.18 -10.43
N LYS A 59 -0.03 23.29 -9.70
CA LYS A 59 -0.15 24.67 -10.25
C LYS A 59 1.21 25.23 -10.67
N TYR A 60 2.27 24.86 -9.96
CA TYR A 60 3.65 24.99 -10.41
C TYR A 60 4.10 23.64 -10.99
N GLY A 61 3.22 23.00 -11.78
CA GLY A 61 3.58 21.88 -12.64
C GLY A 61 4.91 22.20 -13.30
N GLN A 62 5.81 21.23 -13.23
CA GLN A 62 7.24 21.28 -13.56
C GLN A 62 7.72 22.60 -14.16
N PRO A 63 8.76 23.25 -13.59
CA PRO A 63 9.34 24.43 -14.21
C PRO A 63 9.51 24.13 -15.70
N ALA A 64 8.91 24.97 -16.55
CA ALA A 64 8.93 24.78 -17.99
C ALA A 64 10.36 24.42 -18.36
N ILE A 65 10.58 23.17 -18.76
CA ILE A 65 11.92 22.59 -18.90
C ILE A 65 12.60 23.46 -19.96
N SER A 66 13.44 24.40 -19.53
CA SER A 66 13.99 25.43 -20.40
C SER A 66 14.91 24.83 -21.47
N SER A 67 15.35 23.59 -21.25
CA SER A 67 16.03 22.74 -22.22
C SER A 67 15.81 21.28 -21.82
N PRO A 68 15.57 20.36 -22.78
CA PRO A 68 15.37 18.95 -22.47
C PRO A 68 16.53 18.40 -21.65
N PRO A 69 16.29 17.40 -20.76
CA PRO A 69 17.36 16.75 -20.03
C PRO A 69 18.39 16.19 -21.03
N THR A 70 19.66 16.17 -20.62
CA THR A 70 20.74 15.61 -21.44
C THR A 70 20.37 14.20 -21.88
N PHE A 71 20.41 13.94 -23.19
CA PHE A 71 20.15 12.62 -23.74
C PHE A 71 21.13 11.60 -23.15
N GLY A 72 20.60 10.49 -22.64
CA GLY A 72 21.38 9.46 -21.93
C GLY A 72 21.81 9.84 -20.50
N GLY A 73 21.50 11.05 -20.03
CA GLY A 73 21.75 11.49 -18.66
C GLY A 73 20.77 10.87 -17.66
N GLN A 74 21.09 10.96 -16.36
CA GLN A 74 20.30 10.36 -15.28
C GLN A 74 18.81 10.74 -15.33
N GLN A 75 18.49 12.04 -15.47
CA GLN A 75 17.10 12.49 -15.54
C GLN A 75 16.34 11.91 -16.76
N HIS A 76 17.03 11.78 -17.90
CA HIS A 76 16.44 11.15 -19.07
C HIS A 76 16.21 9.66 -18.84
N ALA A 77 17.18 8.95 -18.24
CA ALA A 77 17.06 7.52 -17.92
C ALA A 77 15.94 7.25 -16.90
N GLU A 78 15.81 8.06 -15.86
CA GLU A 78 14.71 7.96 -14.87
C GLU A 78 13.34 8.19 -15.53
N ALA A 79 13.23 9.20 -16.41
CA ALA A 79 12.00 9.48 -17.14
C ALA A 79 11.62 8.33 -18.08
N VAL A 80 12.58 7.81 -18.86
CA VAL A 80 12.36 6.65 -19.74
C VAL A 80 12.04 5.40 -18.93
N HIS A 81 12.70 5.17 -17.79
CA HIS A 81 12.42 4.05 -16.90
C HIS A 81 10.98 4.10 -16.40
N LEU A 82 10.53 5.24 -15.87
CA LEU A 82 9.16 5.41 -15.40
C LEU A 82 8.14 5.21 -16.52
N PHE A 83 8.39 5.77 -17.70
CA PHE A 83 7.52 5.62 -18.87
C PHE A 83 7.44 4.16 -19.33
N ALA A 84 8.58 3.52 -19.58
CA ALA A 84 8.64 2.19 -20.18
C ALA A 84 8.19 1.07 -19.21
N ASN A 85 8.39 1.25 -17.90
CA ASN A 85 8.07 0.20 -16.93
C ASN A 85 6.68 0.36 -16.31
N ARG A 86 5.99 1.49 -16.50
CA ARG A 86 4.67 1.71 -15.90
C ARG A 86 3.68 0.62 -16.32
N ASP A 87 3.52 0.43 -17.62
CA ASP A 87 2.52 -0.49 -18.17
C ASP A 87 2.90 -1.95 -17.83
N TYR A 88 4.19 -2.26 -17.79
CA TYR A 88 4.71 -3.56 -17.35
C TYR A 88 4.38 -3.86 -15.88
N TYR A 89 4.64 -2.93 -14.96
CA TYR A 89 4.30 -3.14 -13.54
C TYR A 89 2.80 -3.12 -13.29
N GLN A 90 2.02 -2.33 -14.03
CA GLN A 90 0.55 -2.38 -13.95
C GLN A 90 0.03 -3.76 -14.36
N PHE A 91 0.55 -4.32 -15.44
CA PHE A 91 0.24 -5.69 -15.86
C PHE A 91 0.61 -6.71 -14.78
N LEU A 92 1.84 -6.67 -14.26
CA LEU A 92 2.28 -7.60 -13.22
C LEU A 92 1.47 -7.49 -11.92
N LEU A 93 1.09 -6.28 -11.51
CA LEU A 93 0.24 -6.09 -10.32
C LEU A 93 -1.15 -6.70 -10.52
N SER A 94 -1.72 -6.59 -11.73
CA SER A 94 -2.99 -7.25 -12.05
C SER A 94 -2.87 -8.78 -12.03
N GLU A 95 -1.81 -9.33 -12.61
CA GLU A 95 -1.56 -10.79 -12.56
C GLU A 95 -1.27 -11.28 -11.14
N PHE A 96 -0.61 -10.46 -10.33
CA PHE A 96 -0.38 -10.74 -8.91
C PHE A 96 -1.70 -10.82 -8.12
N GLU A 97 -2.60 -9.86 -8.33
CA GLU A 97 -3.93 -9.87 -7.71
C GLU A 97 -4.74 -11.10 -8.12
N LYS A 98 -4.78 -11.43 -9.42
CA LYS A 98 -5.46 -12.65 -9.92
C LYS A 98 -4.90 -13.91 -9.29
N ALA A 99 -3.58 -14.02 -9.22
CA ALA A 99 -2.92 -15.18 -8.62
C ALA A 99 -3.19 -15.28 -7.12
N LEU A 100 -3.21 -14.17 -6.38
CA LEU A 100 -3.60 -14.14 -4.98
C LEU A 100 -5.05 -14.61 -4.79
N LEU A 101 -5.98 -14.11 -5.60
CA LEU A 101 -7.39 -14.50 -5.56
C LEU A 101 -7.58 -15.99 -5.81
N ALA A 102 -6.86 -16.56 -6.78
CA ALA A 102 -6.86 -17.99 -7.05
C ALA A 102 -6.39 -18.84 -5.85
N GLN A 103 -5.63 -18.26 -4.94
CA GLN A 103 -5.15 -18.88 -3.70
C GLN A 103 -6.00 -18.52 -2.46
N GLY A 104 -7.12 -17.82 -2.63
CA GLY A 104 -8.00 -17.40 -1.53
C GLY A 104 -7.48 -16.20 -0.73
N TYR A 105 -6.66 -15.35 -1.37
CA TYR A 105 -6.19 -14.09 -0.82
C TYR A 105 -6.68 -12.90 -1.65
N GLU A 106 -6.77 -11.73 -1.05
CA GLU A 106 -7.10 -10.48 -1.73
C GLU A 106 -6.13 -9.37 -1.32
N LEU A 107 -6.14 -8.28 -2.07
CA LEU A 107 -5.47 -7.05 -1.68
C LEU A 107 -6.46 -6.15 -0.93
N THR A 108 -6.02 -5.57 0.17
CA THR A 108 -6.84 -4.65 0.98
C THR A 108 -6.03 -3.43 1.41
N ALA A 109 -6.71 -2.29 1.57
CA ALA A 109 -6.13 -1.10 2.18
C ALA A 109 -6.14 -1.17 3.73
N ASP A 110 -6.85 -2.14 4.32
CA ASP A 110 -6.92 -2.32 5.77
C ASP A 110 -5.72 -3.13 6.30
N ARG A 111 -4.77 -2.41 6.90
CA ARG A 111 -3.58 -3.02 7.51
C ARG A 111 -3.89 -4.04 8.59
N ALA A 112 -5.00 -3.90 9.32
CA ALA A 112 -5.35 -4.83 10.40
C ALA A 112 -5.66 -6.24 9.89
N ARG A 113 -6.03 -6.36 8.61
CA ARG A 113 -6.32 -7.63 7.94
C ARG A 113 -5.10 -8.27 7.28
N HIS A 114 -3.93 -7.63 7.38
CA HIS A 114 -2.72 -8.12 6.74
C HIS A 114 -2.34 -9.51 7.26
N VAL A 115 -2.09 -10.43 6.33
CA VAL A 115 -1.58 -11.77 6.61
C VAL A 115 -0.39 -12.08 5.70
N VAL A 116 0.50 -12.93 6.19
CA VAL A 116 1.53 -13.54 5.35
C VAL A 116 0.94 -14.83 4.78
N PRO A 117 0.87 -14.99 3.44
CA PRO A 117 0.45 -16.24 2.83
C PRO A 117 1.34 -17.42 3.25
N ASP A 118 0.78 -18.62 3.30
CA ASP A 118 1.57 -19.83 3.51
C ASP A 118 2.54 -20.10 2.34
N SER A 119 3.55 -20.92 2.61
CA SER A 119 4.63 -21.16 1.64
C SER A 119 4.17 -21.79 0.34
N ASP A 120 3.09 -22.57 0.36
CA ASP A 120 2.59 -23.22 -0.86
C ASP A 120 1.88 -22.21 -1.74
N SER A 121 0.95 -21.44 -1.18
CA SER A 121 0.31 -20.34 -1.90
C SER A 121 1.32 -19.31 -2.40
N THR A 122 2.32 -18.92 -1.59
CA THR A 122 3.40 -18.05 -2.04
C THR A 122 4.15 -18.63 -3.26
N ARG A 123 4.44 -19.94 -3.26
CA ARG A 123 5.11 -20.61 -4.38
C ARG A 123 4.25 -20.60 -5.64
N GLN A 124 2.95 -20.88 -5.52
CA GLN A 124 2.02 -20.87 -6.64
C GLN A 124 1.88 -19.46 -7.25
N VAL A 125 1.73 -18.44 -6.42
CA VAL A 125 1.67 -17.04 -6.86
C VAL A 125 2.98 -16.61 -7.52
N ALA A 126 4.12 -16.93 -6.90
CA ALA A 126 5.44 -16.65 -7.45
C ALA A 126 5.64 -17.28 -8.85
N ARG A 127 5.21 -18.53 -9.03
CA ARG A 127 5.25 -19.21 -10.34
C ARG A 127 4.38 -18.48 -11.37
N ALA A 128 3.14 -18.14 -11.01
CA ALA A 128 2.23 -17.41 -11.90
C ALA A 128 2.78 -16.05 -12.35
N ILE A 129 3.37 -15.28 -11.42
CA ILE A 129 4.04 -14.00 -11.75
C ILE A 129 5.18 -14.23 -12.76
N MET A 130 5.98 -15.27 -12.57
CA MET A 130 7.11 -15.56 -13.46
C MET A 130 6.64 -15.88 -14.87
N ILE A 131 5.58 -16.68 -15.01
CA ILE A 131 4.94 -16.98 -16.30
C ILE A 131 4.42 -15.69 -16.95
N ALA A 132 3.70 -14.86 -16.19
CA ALA A 132 3.18 -13.58 -16.68
C ALA A 132 4.31 -12.65 -17.16
N ARG A 133 5.39 -12.55 -16.40
CA ARG A 133 6.59 -11.79 -16.76
C ARG A 133 7.19 -12.26 -18.09
N GLU A 134 7.44 -13.57 -18.23
CA GLU A 134 8.03 -14.12 -19.45
C GLU A 134 7.10 -13.93 -20.65
N ARG A 135 5.79 -14.10 -20.46
CA ARG A 135 4.76 -13.82 -21.48
C ARG A 135 4.82 -12.38 -21.98
N TYR A 136 4.95 -11.42 -21.06
CA TYR A 136 5.02 -10.01 -21.41
C TYR A 136 6.28 -9.69 -22.22
N MET A 137 7.42 -10.25 -21.81
CA MET A 137 8.72 -9.99 -22.45
C MET A 137 8.91 -10.74 -23.76
N ALA A 138 8.32 -11.93 -23.90
CA ALA A 138 8.49 -12.82 -25.04
C ALA A 138 7.15 -13.47 -25.43
N PRO A 139 6.22 -12.71 -26.03
CA PRO A 139 4.83 -13.13 -26.22
C PRO A 139 4.63 -14.29 -27.20
N LEU A 140 5.64 -14.63 -27.99
CA LEU A 140 5.58 -15.71 -28.98
C LEU A 140 6.04 -17.08 -28.43
N GLN A 141 6.43 -17.15 -27.16
CA GLN A 141 6.78 -18.43 -26.55
C GLN A 141 5.51 -19.25 -26.25
N SER A 142 5.62 -20.57 -26.38
CA SER A 142 4.53 -21.49 -26.03
C SER A 142 4.33 -21.57 -24.52
N ASP A 143 3.12 -21.93 -24.09
CA ASP A 143 2.79 -22.10 -22.67
C ASP A 143 3.74 -23.09 -21.96
N ALA A 144 4.03 -24.23 -22.59
CA ALA A 144 4.94 -25.23 -22.06
C ALA A 144 6.34 -24.65 -21.78
N THR A 145 6.89 -23.86 -22.71
CA THR A 145 8.21 -23.21 -22.52
C THR A 145 8.19 -22.19 -21.37
N LEU A 146 7.09 -21.45 -21.21
CA LEU A 146 6.95 -20.48 -20.11
C LEU A 146 6.86 -21.18 -18.76
N GLU A 147 6.14 -22.30 -18.69
CA GLU A 147 6.02 -23.12 -17.49
C GLU A 147 7.37 -23.72 -17.08
N ASP A 148 8.11 -24.31 -18.02
CA ASP A 148 9.44 -24.88 -17.78
C ASP A 148 10.41 -23.84 -17.20
N LYS A 149 10.41 -22.64 -17.80
CA LYS A 149 11.20 -21.50 -17.33
C LYS A 149 10.80 -21.07 -15.92
N ALA A 150 9.50 -21.01 -15.64
CA ALA A 150 9.00 -20.61 -14.33
C ALA A 150 9.39 -21.63 -13.26
N ASP A 151 9.38 -22.92 -13.59
CA ASP A 151 9.82 -24.00 -12.70
C ASP A 151 11.33 -23.97 -12.46
N GLU A 152 12.13 -23.68 -13.48
CA GLU A 152 13.57 -23.46 -13.34
C GLU A 152 13.87 -22.26 -12.45
N CYS A 153 13.19 -21.13 -12.69
CA CYS A 153 13.29 -19.92 -11.87
C CYS A 153 12.85 -20.17 -10.42
N ALA A 154 11.83 -21.01 -10.20
CA ALA A 154 11.39 -21.39 -8.87
C ALA A 154 12.46 -22.21 -8.14
N ARG A 155 13.09 -23.18 -8.81
CA ARG A 155 14.23 -23.95 -8.24
C ARG A 155 15.43 -23.07 -7.90
N ALA A 156 15.69 -22.05 -8.72
CA ALA A 156 16.76 -21.07 -8.49
C ALA A 156 16.40 -19.97 -7.47
N GLY A 157 15.16 -19.92 -6.97
CA GLY A 157 14.67 -18.93 -6.01
C GLY A 157 14.28 -17.57 -6.62
N TYR A 158 14.44 -17.38 -7.94
CA TYR A 158 14.10 -16.12 -8.62
C TYR A 158 12.61 -15.81 -8.59
N SER A 159 11.74 -16.81 -8.73
CA SER A 159 10.29 -16.59 -8.70
C SER A 159 9.85 -16.01 -7.35
N HIS A 160 10.46 -16.48 -6.24
CA HIS A 160 10.14 -15.98 -4.91
C HIS A 160 10.56 -14.51 -4.72
N GLN A 161 11.71 -14.10 -5.28
CA GLN A 161 12.14 -12.71 -5.24
C GLN A 161 11.12 -11.76 -5.90
N TRP A 162 10.50 -12.18 -7.00
CA TRP A 162 9.45 -11.40 -7.66
C TRP A 162 8.18 -11.29 -6.80
N PHE A 163 7.77 -12.36 -6.11
CA PHE A 163 6.70 -12.27 -5.12
C PHE A 163 7.04 -11.24 -4.03
N CYS A 164 8.23 -11.32 -3.44
CA CYS A 164 8.65 -10.37 -2.40
C CYS A 164 8.69 -8.93 -2.91
N LEU A 165 9.18 -8.70 -4.13
CA LEU A 165 9.21 -7.38 -4.76
C LEU A 165 7.80 -6.78 -4.85
N LEU A 166 6.85 -7.53 -5.41
CA LEU A 166 5.48 -7.05 -5.61
C LEU A 166 4.74 -6.88 -4.28
N ALA A 167 4.90 -7.83 -3.35
CA ALA A 167 4.30 -7.74 -2.01
C ALA A 167 4.83 -6.53 -1.24
N ALA A 168 6.16 -6.34 -1.18
CA ALA A 168 6.76 -5.20 -0.48
C ALA A 168 6.46 -3.86 -1.19
N GLY A 169 6.41 -3.86 -2.52
CA GLY A 169 6.00 -2.68 -3.30
C GLY A 169 4.57 -2.26 -2.98
N SER A 170 3.64 -3.22 -2.97
CA SER A 170 2.24 -3.01 -2.58
C SER A 170 2.14 -2.52 -1.14
N GLU A 171 2.82 -3.16 -0.19
CA GLU A 171 2.78 -2.79 1.24
C GLU A 171 3.23 -1.33 1.44
N ARG A 172 4.32 -0.93 0.78
CA ARG A 172 4.84 0.45 0.82
C ARG A 172 3.87 1.50 0.29
N THR A 173 2.90 1.09 -0.53
CA THR A 173 1.86 1.97 -1.09
C THR A 173 0.52 1.83 -0.38
N GLY A 174 0.47 1.08 0.73
CA GLY A 174 -0.73 0.92 1.56
C GLY A 174 -1.65 -0.23 1.15
N TRP A 175 -1.16 -1.17 0.33
CA TRP A 175 -1.90 -2.36 -0.06
C TRP A 175 -1.31 -3.60 0.60
N TYR A 176 -2.15 -4.35 1.31
CA TYR A 176 -1.77 -5.50 2.11
C TYR A 176 -2.45 -6.76 1.60
N ILE A 177 -1.77 -7.90 1.68
CA ILE A 177 -2.38 -9.20 1.38
C ILE A 177 -3.25 -9.61 2.57
N ALA A 178 -4.49 -10.00 2.32
CA ALA A 178 -5.44 -10.48 3.33
C ALA A 178 -6.07 -11.80 2.88
N ARG A 179 -6.66 -12.56 3.81
CA ARG A 179 -7.56 -13.66 3.44
C ARG A 179 -8.80 -13.08 2.78
N SER A 180 -9.24 -13.65 1.66
CA SER A 180 -10.48 -13.26 1.01
C SER A 180 -11.66 -13.47 1.94
N THR A 181 -12.54 -12.49 2.05
CA THR A 181 -13.82 -12.71 2.73
C THR A 181 -14.70 -13.59 1.83
N PRO A 182 -15.36 -14.63 2.36
CA PRO A 182 -16.35 -15.36 1.58
C PRO A 182 -17.40 -14.35 1.10
N THR A 183 -17.59 -14.26 -0.21
CA THR A 183 -18.69 -13.50 -0.80
C THR A 183 -19.98 -14.17 -0.34
N THR A 184 -20.60 -13.65 0.71
CA THR A 184 -22.01 -13.93 1.01
C THR A 184 -22.80 -13.40 -0.17
N GLY A 185 -23.08 -14.27 -1.14
CA GLY A 185 -24.03 -14.00 -2.20
C GLY A 185 -25.39 -13.71 -1.56
N SER A 186 -25.85 -12.49 -1.69
CA SER A 186 -27.27 -12.19 -1.60
C SER A 186 -27.92 -12.78 -2.85
N GLU A 187 -28.63 -13.90 -2.66
CA GLU A 187 -29.60 -14.46 -3.62
C GLU A 187 -30.71 -13.45 -3.96
#